data_AF-A0A7K7LHN4-F1
#
_entry.id   AF-A0A7K7LHN4-F1
#
_cell.length_a   1.000
_cell.length_b   1.000
_cell.length_c   1.000
_cell.angle_alpha   90.00
_cell.angle_beta   90.00
_cell.angle_gamma   90.00
#
_symmetry.space_group_name_H-M   'P 1'
#
loop_
_entity.id
_entity.type
_entity.pdbx_description
1 polymer ?
#
loop_
_entity_poly.entity_id
_entity_poly.type
_entity_poly.pdbx_seq_one_letter_code
_entity_poly.pdbx_strand_id
1 'polypeptide(L)' 'GFKTGIFTNNWVDDSAGRLLTAALLGALRRHFDVVIESCRAGLHKPDPRLYAHALEVLQAKPQDV' A
#
# COMPACT_ATOMS: atom_id res chain seq x y z
N GLY A 1 18.70 -3.08 -8.01
CA GLY A 1 17.54 -2.20 -8.30
C GLY A 1 16.93 -1.75 -6.98
N PHE A 2 16.11 -0.70 -7.00
CA PHE A 2 15.37 -0.25 -5.81
C PHE A 2 14.10 -1.08 -5.62
N LYS A 3 13.75 -1.40 -4.37
CA LYS A 3 12.43 -1.94 -4.03
C LYS A 3 11.45 -0.77 -3.91
N THR A 4 10.31 -0.89 -4.55
CA THR A 4 9.32 0.18 -4.69
C THR A 4 8.02 -0.21 -3.99
N GLY A 5 7.45 0.73 -3.22
CA GLY A 5 6.25 0.49 -2.43
C GLY A 5 5.23 1.62 -2.59
N ILE A 6 3.95 1.27 -2.71
CA ILE A 6 2.85 2.22 -2.58
C ILE A 6 2.20 2.07 -1.21
N PHE A 7 1.95 3.23 -0.60
CA PHE A 7 1.45 3.34 0.75
C PHE A 7 0.25 4.27 0.82
N THR A 8 -0.96 3.71 0.82
CA THR A 8 -2.20 4.46 0.60
C THR A 8 -3.18 4.38 1.77
N ASN A 9 -3.76 5.54 2.12
CA ASN A 9 -4.95 5.59 2.94
C ASN A 9 -6.16 5.46 2.00
N ASN A 10 -6.68 4.25 1.81
CA ASN A 10 -7.81 3.97 0.95
C ASN A 10 -8.94 3.23 1.69
N TRP A 11 -10.08 3.10 1.01
CA TRP A 11 -11.26 2.36 1.46
C TRP A 11 -11.55 1.21 0.51
N VAL A 12 -12.37 0.26 0.95
CA VAL A 12 -12.97 -0.74 0.06
C VAL A 12 -14.03 -0.02 -0.77
N ASP A 13 -13.80 0.11 -2.08
CA ASP A 13 -14.74 0.75 -2.98
C ASP A 13 -15.89 -0.22 -3.34
N ASP A 14 -17.05 0.01 -2.77
CA ASP A 14 -18.31 -0.70 -3.01
C ASP A 14 -19.26 0.05 -3.96
N SER A 15 -18.80 1.16 -4.54
CA SER A 15 -19.59 1.99 -5.46
C SER A 15 -19.69 1.38 -6.87
N ALA A 16 -20.49 2.03 -7.73
CA ALA A 16 -20.53 1.72 -9.17
C ALA A 16 -19.15 1.91 -9.86
N GLY A 17 -18.26 2.71 -9.26
CA GLY A 17 -16.90 2.97 -9.74
C GLY A 17 -15.88 1.87 -9.41
N ARG A 18 -16.24 0.84 -8.63
CA ARG A 18 -15.31 -0.18 -8.12
C ARG A 18 -14.42 -0.83 -9.17
N LEU A 19 -14.90 -0.99 -10.41
CA LEU A 19 -14.13 -1.58 -11.50
C LEU A 19 -12.93 -0.71 -11.90
N LEU A 20 -13.10 0.61 -11.89
CA LEU A 20 -12.01 1.55 -12.16
C LEU A 20 -10.96 1.49 -11.06
N THR A 21 -11.40 1.53 -9.80
CA THR A 21 -10.51 1.42 -8.63
C THR A 21 -9.75 0.10 -8.62
N ALA A 22 -10.42 -1.01 -8.92
CA ALA A 22 -9.80 -2.32 -9.05
C ALA A 22 -8.79 -2.38 -10.20
N ALA A 23 -9.10 -1.80 -11.35
CA ALA A 23 -8.20 -1.75 -12.50
C ALA A 23 -6.94 -0.93 -12.19
N LEU A 24 -7.08 0.23 -11.55
CA LEU A 24 -5.97 1.07 -11.10
C LEU A 24 -5.08 0.32 -10.11
N LEU A 25 -5.65 -0.22 -9.04
CA LEU A 25 -4.88 -0.98 -8.04
C LEU A 25 -4.23 -2.24 -8.66
N GLY A 26 -4.89 -2.87 -9.63
CA GLY A 26 -4.33 -3.97 -10.41
C GLY A 26 -3.12 -3.55 -11.24
N ALA A 27 -3.15 -2.37 -11.86
CA ALA A 27 -2.01 -1.81 -12.58
C ALA A 27 -0.85 -1.48 -11.63
N LEU A 28 -1.13 -0.84 -10.49
CA LEU A 28 -0.12 -0.50 -9.51
C LEU A 28 0.60 -1.75 -8.97
N ARG A 29 -0.13 -2.82 -8.65
CA ARG A 29 0.48 -4.09 -8.20
C ARG A 29 1.36 -4.79 -9.24
N ARG A 30 1.28 -4.43 -10.52
CA ARG A 30 2.18 -4.95 -11.57
C ARG A 30 3.50 -4.18 -11.68
N HIS A 31 3.53 -2.94 -11.21
CA HIS A 31 4.68 -2.05 -11.37
C HIS A 31 5.45 -1.82 -10.07
N PHE A 32 4.85 -2.10 -8.93
CA PHE A 32 5.44 -1.93 -7.61
C PHE A 32 5.59 -3.26 -6.91
N ASP A 33 6.69 -3.44 -6.19
CA ASP A 33 6.96 -4.66 -5.43
C ASP A 33 5.95 -4.87 -4.30
N VAL A 34 5.46 -3.76 -3.74
CA VAL A 34 4.55 -3.76 -2.59
C VAL A 34 3.46 -2.69 -2.76
N VAL A 35 2.21 -3.06 -2.50
CA VAL A 35 1.08 -2.12 -2.38
C VAL A 35 0.36 -2.40 -1.06
N ILE A 36 0.46 -1.47 -0.10
CA ILE A 36 -0.18 -1.59 1.21
C ILE A 36 -1.34 -0.59 1.28
N GLU A 37 -2.49 -1.15 1.61
CA GLU A 37 -3.79 -0.50 1.62
C GLU A 37 -4.27 -0.40 3.06
N SER A 38 -4.56 0.82 3.54
CA SER A 38 -4.99 1.02 4.93
C SER A 38 -6.23 0.21 5.30
N CYS A 39 -7.20 0.08 4.38
CA CYS A 39 -8.42 -0.68 4.62
C CYS A 39 -8.18 -2.18 4.83
N ARG A 40 -7.07 -2.72 4.31
CA ARG A 40 -6.69 -4.13 4.47
C ARG A 40 -5.74 -4.35 5.64
N ALA A 41 -4.85 -3.39 5.89
CA ALA A 41 -3.93 -3.44 7.02
C ALA A 41 -4.61 -3.13 8.37
N GLY A 42 -5.80 -2.48 8.35
CA GLY A 42 -6.45 -1.99 9.57
C GLY A 42 -5.69 -0.85 10.26
N LEU A 43 -4.73 -0.26 9.55
CA LEU A 43 -3.84 0.80 10.01
C LEU A 43 -3.87 1.91 8.97
N HIS A 44 -3.81 3.17 9.39
CA HIS A 44 -3.86 4.33 8.49
C HIS A 44 -2.80 5.34 8.88
N LYS A 45 -2.25 6.08 7.90
CA LYS A 45 -1.35 7.19 8.21
C LYS A 45 -2.14 8.26 8.99
N PRO A 46 -1.56 8.85 10.05
CA PRO A 46 -0.15 8.80 10.45
C PRO A 46 0.19 7.78 11.56
N ASP A 47 -0.58 6.70 11.75
CA ASP A 47 -0.28 5.69 12.79
C ASP A 47 1.14 5.10 12.60
N PRO A 48 2.04 5.19 13.61
CA PRO A 48 3.42 4.72 13.51
C PRO A 48 3.53 3.22 13.21
N ARG A 49 2.54 2.42 13.63
CA ARG A 49 2.51 0.96 13.37
C ARG A 49 2.42 0.65 11.90
N LEU A 50 1.79 1.53 11.13
CA LEU A 50 1.70 1.37 9.69
C LEU A 50 3.09 1.46 9.06
N TYR A 51 3.93 2.41 9.46
CA TYR A 51 5.31 2.54 8.96
C TYR A 51 6.19 1.34 9.36
N ALA A 52 6.05 0.85 10.59
CA ALA A 52 6.73 -0.37 11.02
C ALA A 52 6.34 -1.58 10.15
N HIS A 53 5.05 -1.73 9.86
CA HIS A 53 4.54 -2.75 8.96
C HIS A 53 5.09 -2.59 7.52
N ALA A 54 5.21 -1.36 7.03
CA ALA A 54 5.79 -1.07 5.71
C ALA A 54 7.23 -1.57 5.60
N LEU A 55 8.04 -1.28 6.62
CA LEU A 55 9.45 -1.69 6.68
C LEU A 55 9.60 -3.21 6.74
N GLU A 56 8.72 -3.89 7.49
CA GLU A 56 8.67 -5.35 7.55
C GLU A 56 8.38 -5.98 6.17
N VAL A 57 7.36 -5.49 5.46
CA VAL A 57 6.99 -5.99 4.13
C VAL A 57 8.06 -5.65 3.08
N LEU A 58 8.66 -4.47 3.19
CA LEU A 58 9.79 -4.07 2.34
C LEU A 58 11.09 -4.82 2.69
N GLN A 59 11.17 -5.45 3.87
CA GLN A 59 12.40 -6.04 4.41
C GLN A 59 13.56 -5.03 4.44
N ALA A 60 13.24 -3.79 4.81
CA ALA A 60 14.16 -2.66 4.83
C ALA A 60 14.27 -2.06 6.23
N LYS A 61 15.39 -1.40 6.53
CA LYS A 61 15.53 -0.60 7.75
C LYS A 61 15.05 0.83 7.49
N PRO A 62 14.64 1.59 8.51
CA PRO A 62 14.19 2.98 8.33
C PRO A 62 15.18 3.85 7.56
N GLN A 63 16.48 3.66 7.76
CA GLN A 63 17.54 4.42 7.09
C GLN A 63 17.76 4.04 5.61
N ASP A 64 17.14 2.97 5.13
CA ASP A 64 17.28 2.46 3.76
C ASP A 64 16.12 2.92 2.84
N VAL A 65 15.14 3.67 3.39
CA VAL A 65 13.90 4.09 2.72
C VAL A 65 13.82 5.60 2.55
#